data_AF-A0A6C0EHG1-F1
#
_entry.id   AF-A0A6C0EHG1-F1
#
_cell.length_a   1.000
_cell.length_b   1.000
_cell.length_c   1.000
_cell.angle_alpha   90.00
_cell.angle_beta   90.00
_cell.angle_gamma   90.00
#
_symmetry.space_group_name_H-M   'P 1'
#
loop_
_entity.id
_entity.type
_entity.pdbx_description
1 polymer ?
#
loop_
_entity_poly.entity_id
_entity_poly.type
_entity_poly.pdbx_seq_one_letter_code
_entity_poly.pdbx_strand_id
1 'polypeptide(L)'
;MDQEKFILESSNKFKDIFSYQSLNYTTNYNQVQLTCNKHSNTFSISARYHLKTDFGGCESCKIDIKFNELQRQSNEKFNNNFLIDRNTFIDTQSTMCKIKCIKHNYEFEVLLCNHFRNKTGCCDKCSSKTADNLKQKLIENSNLKFNSENRDEENLPRILFDFSQFNYTSYKEKGKILCVKHNNLFEITPTLHLRYNYGGCESCTPKYYPTKKEKRNEIKLNIKLEKDEEFKILDLPNNNNLYKVSNYGKIFSIRLNDYMKTYENKNGYTLIFLRDSVGESKKYKIHRLVAYLFVENNDNKEFVDHIDGVRNNNYYKNLRYVNRSENSLNSYKNTIYSIENQNIIKINNENTKEIINNSNYKIIGTINNKDFSNYKINEYGNTINVNTNKTLKYLINDGYATISLMDTIKNIQCTLKVHRLVAYTFLERPENFTDDLVVNHIDNNRLNNYYKNLEWCTSAENTTKHYTKRILQLDIDTEEVINEYKTFHEAYEKLGKVYGSAISKSCNGTGYKTVFGYKWKLIQ
;
A
#
# COMPACT_ATOMS: atom_id res chain seq x y z
N MET A 1 13.81 -42.46 -40.37
CA MET A 1 12.39 -42.86 -40.51
C MET A 1 12.13 -42.94 -42.00
N ASP A 2 11.58 -44.06 -42.47
CA ASP A 2 11.12 -44.27 -43.83
C ASP A 2 9.65 -43.83 -43.98
N GLN A 3 9.12 -43.88 -45.21
CA GLN A 3 7.78 -43.41 -45.53
C GLN A 3 6.68 -44.19 -44.80
N GLU A 4 6.79 -45.53 -44.72
CA GLU A 4 5.82 -46.38 -44.04
C GLU A 4 5.75 -46.08 -42.55
N LYS A 5 6.90 -45.92 -41.89
CA LYS A 5 6.96 -45.57 -40.47
C LYS A 5 6.39 -44.17 -40.20
N PHE A 6 6.62 -43.20 -41.09
CA PHE A 6 6.00 -41.87 -40.97
C PHE A 6 4.47 -41.93 -41.06
N ILE A 7 3.93 -42.68 -42.04
CA ILE A 7 2.49 -42.86 -42.19
C ILE A 7 1.91 -43.52 -40.93
N LEU A 8 2.54 -44.58 -40.43
CA LEU A 8 2.09 -45.28 -39.23
C LEU A 8 2.06 -44.37 -37.99
N GLU A 9 3.13 -43.61 -37.73
CA GLU A 9 3.19 -42.67 -36.61
C GLU A 9 2.13 -41.55 -36.76
N SER A 10 1.93 -41.07 -37.98
CA SER A 10 0.98 -39.99 -38.25
C SER A 10 -0.48 -40.46 -38.13
N SER A 11 -0.80 -41.65 -38.65
CA SER A 11 -2.12 -42.30 -38.48
C SER A 11 -2.41 -42.64 -37.02
N ASN A 12 -1.42 -43.06 -36.24
CA ASN A 12 -1.62 -43.28 -34.80
C ASN A 12 -1.96 -41.98 -34.05
N LYS A 13 -1.32 -40.86 -34.42
CA LYS A 13 -1.53 -39.57 -33.75
C LYS A 13 -2.83 -38.88 -34.19
N PHE A 14 -3.07 -38.82 -35.50
CA PHE A 14 -4.15 -38.03 -36.08
C PHE A 14 -5.33 -38.86 -36.60
N LYS A 15 -5.26 -40.19 -36.50
CA LYS A 15 -6.29 -41.12 -37.01
C LYS A 15 -6.60 -40.80 -38.48
N ASP A 16 -7.88 -40.66 -38.81
CA ASP A 16 -8.36 -40.42 -40.17
C ASP A 16 -8.43 -38.94 -40.57
N ILE A 17 -7.85 -38.03 -39.77
CA ILE A 17 -7.93 -36.57 -40.04
C ILE A 17 -7.13 -36.20 -41.29
N PHE A 18 -6.05 -36.90 -41.62
CA PHE A 18 -5.20 -36.59 -42.77
C PHE A 18 -5.08 -37.75 -43.74
N SER A 19 -5.06 -37.43 -45.04
CA SER A 19 -4.75 -38.36 -46.13
C SER A 19 -3.30 -38.21 -46.57
N TYR A 20 -2.65 -39.35 -46.78
CA TYR A 20 -1.23 -39.48 -47.17
C TYR A 20 -1.08 -40.05 -48.59
N GLN A 21 -2.13 -40.04 -49.41
CA GLN A 21 -2.13 -40.66 -50.75
C GLN A 21 -1.13 -40.02 -51.72
N SER A 22 -0.81 -38.74 -51.57
CA SER A 22 0.14 -38.00 -52.41
C SER A 22 1.50 -37.79 -51.72
N LEU A 23 1.83 -38.64 -50.75
CA LEU A 23 3.03 -38.48 -49.94
C LEU A 23 4.30 -38.89 -50.70
N ASN A 24 5.21 -37.94 -50.87
CA ASN A 24 6.59 -38.19 -51.30
C ASN A 24 7.55 -37.87 -50.15
N TYR A 25 7.76 -38.84 -49.26
CA TYR A 25 8.59 -38.66 -48.09
C TYR A 25 10.02 -39.15 -48.35
N THR A 26 10.99 -38.26 -48.18
CA THR A 26 12.43 -38.55 -48.33
C THR A 26 13.20 -38.28 -47.04
N THR A 27 12.92 -37.15 -46.37
CA THR A 27 13.51 -36.81 -45.06
C THR A 27 12.52 -36.09 -44.16
N ASN A 28 12.81 -36.04 -42.86
CA ASN A 28 12.00 -35.34 -41.85
C ASN A 28 11.89 -33.82 -42.04
N TYR A 29 12.77 -33.22 -42.83
CA TYR A 29 12.83 -31.77 -43.05
C TYR A 29 12.14 -31.34 -44.35
N ASN A 30 11.88 -32.27 -45.26
CA ASN A 30 11.26 -31.98 -46.54
C ASN A 30 9.77 -31.68 -46.38
N GLN A 31 9.26 -30.81 -47.26
CA GLN A 31 7.84 -30.52 -47.32
C GLN A 31 7.09 -31.70 -47.94
N VAL A 32 6.08 -32.17 -47.24
CA VAL A 32 5.13 -33.18 -47.68
C VAL A 32 3.79 -32.51 -47.93
N GLN A 33 3.12 -32.95 -48.99
CA GLN A 33 1.77 -32.50 -49.31
C GLN A 33 0.76 -33.43 -48.63
N LEU A 34 -0.10 -32.86 -47.79
CA LEU A 34 -1.11 -33.57 -47.02
C LEU A 34 -2.48 -32.98 -47.29
N THR A 35 -3.52 -33.81 -47.25
CA THR A 35 -4.92 -33.36 -47.31
C THR A 35 -5.58 -33.58 -45.96
N CYS A 36 -6.19 -32.55 -45.37
CA CYS A 36 -7.05 -32.72 -44.19
C CYS A 36 -8.42 -33.21 -44.64
N ASN A 37 -8.82 -34.42 -44.26
CA ASN A 37 -10.13 -34.98 -44.56
C ASN A 37 -11.26 -34.24 -43.81
N LYS A 38 -10.94 -33.60 -42.68
CA LYS A 38 -11.93 -32.84 -41.88
C LYS A 38 -12.34 -31.53 -42.53
N HIS A 39 -11.42 -30.84 -43.20
CA HIS A 39 -11.64 -29.52 -43.80
C HIS A 39 -11.47 -29.51 -45.33
N SER A 40 -11.23 -30.68 -45.92
CA SER A 40 -11.06 -30.91 -47.37
C SER A 40 -10.03 -29.98 -48.02
N ASN A 41 -8.97 -29.60 -47.29
CA ASN A 41 -7.92 -28.72 -47.79
C ASN A 41 -6.58 -29.44 -47.90
N THR A 42 -5.86 -29.17 -48.98
CA THR A 42 -4.51 -29.69 -49.22
C THR A 42 -3.48 -28.61 -48.92
N PHE A 43 -2.41 -28.96 -48.19
CA PHE A 43 -1.36 -28.03 -47.79
C PHE A 43 0.01 -28.70 -47.76
N SER A 44 1.07 -27.89 -47.84
CA SER A 44 2.47 -28.36 -47.75
C SER A 44 3.05 -28.04 -46.38
N ILE A 45 3.65 -29.04 -45.73
CA ILE A 45 4.21 -28.92 -44.37
C ILE A 45 5.43 -29.83 -44.22
N SER A 46 6.39 -29.50 -43.35
CA SER A 46 7.46 -30.46 -43.06
C SER A 46 6.94 -31.64 -42.23
N ALA A 47 7.40 -32.85 -42.55
CA ALA A 47 7.02 -34.08 -41.84
C ALA A 47 7.24 -33.95 -40.31
N ARG A 48 8.34 -33.31 -39.90
CA ARG A 48 8.62 -33.00 -38.49
C ARG A 48 7.57 -32.08 -37.86
N TYR A 49 7.13 -31.03 -38.55
CA TYR A 49 6.15 -30.08 -37.99
C TYR A 49 4.74 -30.68 -37.93
N HIS A 50 4.38 -31.52 -38.91
CA HIS A 50 3.15 -32.32 -38.89
C HIS A 50 3.07 -33.14 -37.59
N LEU A 51 4.07 -33.98 -37.31
CA LEU A 51 4.08 -34.83 -36.11
C LEU A 51 4.24 -34.03 -34.81
N LYS A 52 4.96 -32.89 -34.82
CA LYS A 52 5.20 -32.09 -33.60
C LYS A 52 3.94 -31.40 -33.08
N THR A 53 3.04 -30.97 -33.96
CA THR A 53 1.86 -30.17 -33.58
C THR A 53 0.65 -31.05 -33.28
N ASP A 54 -0.32 -30.53 -32.51
CA ASP A 54 -1.55 -31.27 -32.19
C ASP A 54 -2.62 -31.12 -33.29
N PHE A 55 -2.44 -30.15 -34.19
CA PHE A 55 -3.32 -29.88 -35.33
C PHE A 55 -2.77 -30.38 -36.67
N GLY A 56 -1.63 -31.07 -36.68
CA GLY A 56 -1.03 -31.68 -37.87
C GLY A 56 -0.71 -30.71 -39.01
N GLY A 57 -0.64 -29.40 -38.73
CA GLY A 57 -0.41 -28.36 -39.74
C GLY A 57 -1.64 -27.72 -40.37
N CYS A 58 -2.85 -28.26 -40.17
CA CYS A 58 -4.05 -27.65 -40.70
C CYS A 58 -4.50 -26.47 -39.83
N GLU A 59 -4.53 -25.26 -40.41
CA GLU A 59 -4.89 -24.04 -39.67
C GLU A 59 -6.36 -24.07 -39.21
N SER A 60 -7.26 -24.71 -39.97
CA SER A 60 -8.65 -24.91 -39.55
C SER A 60 -8.76 -25.86 -38.33
N CYS A 61 -7.96 -26.93 -38.29
CA CYS A 61 -7.85 -27.80 -37.11
C CYS A 61 -7.34 -27.03 -35.89
N LYS A 62 -6.38 -26.12 -36.08
CA LYS A 62 -5.86 -25.26 -34.99
C LYS A 62 -6.95 -24.34 -34.42
N ILE A 63 -7.80 -23.77 -35.27
CA ILE A 63 -8.93 -22.94 -34.82
C ILE A 63 -9.96 -23.80 -34.06
N ASP A 64 -10.26 -25.00 -34.55
CA ASP A 64 -11.19 -25.93 -33.87
C ASP A 64 -10.71 -26.32 -32.47
N ILE A 65 -9.42 -26.65 -32.31
CA ILE A 65 -8.84 -26.98 -31.00
C ILE A 65 -8.98 -25.80 -30.04
N LYS A 66 -8.67 -24.57 -30.51
CA LYS A 66 -8.82 -23.36 -29.71
C LYS A 66 -10.26 -23.08 -29.31
N PHE A 67 -11.20 -23.28 -30.23
CA PHE A 67 -12.63 -23.09 -29.95
C PHE A 67 -13.13 -24.08 -28.90
N ASN A 68 -12.77 -25.37 -29.03
CA ASN A 68 -13.19 -26.40 -28.09
C ASN A 68 -12.71 -26.12 -26.67
N GLU A 69 -11.44 -25.70 -26.53
CA GLU A 69 -10.88 -25.31 -25.24
C GLU A 69 -11.61 -24.09 -24.65
N LEU A 70 -11.97 -23.12 -25.48
CA LEU A 70 -12.72 -21.95 -25.05
C LEU A 70 -14.15 -22.28 -24.60
N GLN A 71 -14.87 -23.14 -25.33
CA GLN A 71 -16.20 -23.60 -24.93
C GLN A 71 -16.13 -24.37 -23.61
N ARG A 72 -15.08 -25.18 -23.38
CA ARG A 72 -14.82 -25.86 -22.11
C ARG A 72 -14.65 -24.86 -20.95
N GLN A 73 -13.86 -23.81 -21.14
CA GLN A 73 -13.67 -22.76 -20.13
C GLN A 73 -14.97 -22.01 -19.80
N SER A 74 -15.80 -21.73 -20.82
CA SER A 74 -17.12 -21.10 -20.59
C SER A 74 -18.04 -22.03 -19.77
N ASN A 75 -18.06 -23.31 -20.14
CA ASN A 75 -18.82 -24.35 -19.46
C ASN A 75 -18.44 -24.49 -17.98
N GLU A 76 -17.14 -24.53 -17.67
CA GLU A 76 -16.63 -24.61 -16.29
C GLU A 76 -16.99 -23.37 -15.47
N LYS A 77 -16.90 -22.18 -16.07
CA LYS A 77 -17.17 -20.93 -15.36
C LYS A 77 -18.65 -20.70 -15.08
N PHE A 78 -19.50 -21.07 -16.03
CA PHE A 78 -20.93 -20.73 -16.02
C PHE A 78 -21.83 -21.96 -15.91
N ASN A 79 -21.31 -23.10 -15.48
CA ASN A 79 -22.05 -24.35 -15.29
C ASN A 79 -22.86 -24.75 -16.53
N ASN A 80 -22.22 -24.79 -17.69
CA ASN A 80 -22.82 -25.17 -18.99
C ASN A 80 -24.00 -24.29 -19.45
N ASN A 81 -24.16 -23.06 -18.94
CA ASN A 81 -25.33 -22.22 -19.28
C ASN A 81 -25.21 -21.44 -20.61
N PHE A 82 -24.10 -21.57 -21.34
CA PHE A 82 -23.84 -20.79 -22.55
C PHE A 82 -23.31 -21.65 -23.70
N LEU A 83 -23.89 -21.48 -24.89
CA LEU A 83 -23.40 -22.06 -26.13
C LEU A 83 -22.84 -20.95 -27.02
N ILE A 84 -21.59 -21.08 -27.43
CA ILE A 84 -20.90 -20.09 -28.26
C ILE A 84 -20.94 -20.56 -29.71
N ASP A 85 -21.27 -19.66 -30.65
CA ASP A 85 -21.34 -20.01 -32.06
C ASP A 85 -19.95 -20.12 -32.69
N ARG A 86 -19.57 -21.35 -33.07
CA ARG A 86 -18.31 -21.69 -33.74
C ARG A 86 -18.09 -20.89 -35.02
N ASN A 87 -19.13 -20.57 -35.78
CA ASN A 87 -19.01 -19.90 -37.08
C ASN A 87 -18.58 -18.45 -36.94
N THR A 88 -18.86 -17.84 -35.78
CA THR A 88 -18.45 -16.47 -35.47
C THR A 88 -17.07 -16.39 -34.82
N PHE A 89 -16.42 -17.52 -34.54
CA PHE A 89 -15.15 -17.56 -33.83
C PHE A 89 -13.94 -17.48 -34.78
N ILE A 90 -13.11 -16.46 -34.58
CA ILE A 90 -11.84 -16.23 -35.29
C ILE A 90 -10.66 -16.31 -34.29
N ASP A 91 -10.76 -15.55 -33.19
CA ASP A 91 -9.77 -15.48 -32.12
C ASP A 91 -10.41 -15.33 -30.73
N THR A 92 -9.59 -15.37 -29.67
CA THR A 92 -10.04 -15.29 -28.27
C THR A 92 -10.10 -13.88 -27.70
N GLN A 93 -9.57 -12.85 -28.39
CA GLN A 93 -9.33 -11.53 -27.79
C GLN A 93 -10.23 -10.43 -28.37
N SER A 94 -10.44 -10.45 -29.68
CA SER A 94 -11.02 -9.35 -30.48
C SER A 94 -12.31 -9.74 -31.19
N THR A 95 -12.71 -11.01 -31.10
CA THR A 95 -13.84 -11.53 -31.85
C THR A 95 -15.18 -11.24 -31.17
N MET A 96 -16.11 -10.65 -31.92
CA MET A 96 -17.53 -10.63 -31.58
C MET A 96 -18.12 -12.00 -31.88
N CYS A 97 -18.70 -12.65 -30.86
CA CYS A 97 -19.31 -13.97 -31.03
C CYS A 97 -20.78 -13.94 -30.65
N LYS A 98 -21.58 -14.74 -31.38
CA LYS A 98 -22.96 -15.04 -31.00
C LYS A 98 -22.93 -16.06 -29.85
N ILE A 99 -23.62 -15.75 -28.76
CA ILE A 99 -23.73 -16.60 -27.58
C ILE A 99 -25.20 -16.80 -27.25
N LYS A 100 -25.58 -18.06 -26.99
CA LYS A 100 -26.90 -18.46 -26.51
C LYS A 100 -26.87 -18.78 -25.03
N CYS A 101 -27.65 -18.05 -24.22
CA CYS A 101 -27.93 -18.43 -22.84
C CYS A 101 -28.98 -19.54 -22.82
N ILE A 102 -28.62 -20.73 -22.36
CA ILE A 102 -29.53 -21.89 -22.27
C ILE A 102 -30.67 -21.59 -21.29
N LYS A 103 -30.34 -21.05 -20.10
CA LYS A 103 -31.30 -20.74 -19.04
C LYS A 103 -32.48 -19.86 -19.49
N HIS A 104 -32.23 -18.91 -20.40
CA HIS A 104 -33.25 -17.95 -20.84
C HIS A 104 -33.63 -18.11 -22.32
N ASN A 105 -33.11 -19.15 -22.98
CA ASN A 105 -33.22 -19.38 -24.42
C ASN A 105 -33.07 -18.08 -25.23
N TYR A 106 -32.00 -17.33 -24.96
CA TYR A 106 -31.78 -15.99 -25.48
C TYR A 106 -30.41 -15.87 -26.11
N GLU A 107 -30.36 -15.38 -27.35
CA GLU A 107 -29.15 -15.21 -28.14
C GLU A 107 -28.76 -13.73 -28.21
N PHE A 108 -27.46 -13.47 -28.09
CA PHE A 108 -26.90 -12.12 -28.10
C PHE A 108 -25.47 -12.13 -28.64
N GLU A 109 -25.01 -10.98 -29.13
CA GLU A 109 -23.65 -10.80 -29.65
C GLU A 109 -22.81 -9.99 -28.67
N VAL A 110 -21.64 -10.53 -28.31
CA VAL A 110 -20.70 -9.86 -27.39
C VAL A 110 -19.26 -10.13 -27.80
N LEU A 111 -18.38 -9.20 -27.45
CA LEU A 111 -16.95 -9.43 -27.42
C LEU A 111 -16.67 -10.62 -26.50
N LEU A 112 -15.99 -11.64 -27.03
CA LEU A 112 -15.79 -12.90 -26.31
C LEU A 112 -15.04 -12.69 -24.99
N CYS A 113 -14.11 -11.75 -24.93
CA CYS A 113 -13.42 -11.38 -23.70
C CYS A 113 -14.36 -10.81 -22.62
N ASN A 114 -15.44 -10.11 -22.99
CA ASN A 114 -16.41 -9.57 -22.05
C ASN A 114 -17.27 -10.68 -21.44
N HIS A 115 -17.63 -11.71 -22.22
CA HIS A 115 -18.34 -12.88 -21.71
C HIS A 115 -17.60 -13.51 -20.51
N PHE A 116 -16.28 -13.69 -20.63
CA PHE A 116 -15.46 -14.23 -19.54
C PHE A 116 -15.23 -13.23 -18.40
N ARG A 117 -15.24 -11.91 -18.63
CA ARG A 117 -15.06 -10.92 -17.55
C ARG A 117 -16.32 -10.72 -16.72
N ASN A 118 -17.50 -10.89 -17.31
CA ASN A 118 -18.78 -10.66 -16.64
C ASN A 118 -19.15 -11.82 -15.70
N LYS A 119 -19.76 -11.50 -14.54
CA LYS A 119 -20.24 -12.51 -13.57
C LYS A 119 -21.40 -13.35 -14.10
N THR A 120 -22.23 -12.79 -14.98
CA THR A 120 -23.43 -13.45 -15.52
C THR A 120 -23.30 -13.84 -16.99
N GLY A 121 -22.07 -13.87 -17.53
CA GLY A 121 -21.83 -14.24 -18.93
C GLY A 121 -22.41 -13.26 -19.96
N CYS A 122 -22.71 -12.01 -19.54
CA CYS A 122 -23.33 -10.95 -20.35
C CYS A 122 -24.79 -11.20 -20.76
N CYS A 123 -25.51 -12.11 -20.10
CA CYS A 123 -26.95 -12.24 -20.32
C CYS A 123 -27.75 -11.23 -19.47
N ASP A 124 -28.47 -10.32 -20.13
CA ASP A 124 -29.28 -9.30 -19.46
C ASP A 124 -30.42 -9.88 -18.61
N LYS A 125 -30.98 -11.03 -19.03
CA LYS A 125 -32.01 -11.75 -18.27
C LYS A 125 -31.44 -12.48 -17.04
N CYS A 126 -30.18 -12.92 -17.09
CA CYS A 126 -29.46 -13.37 -15.89
C CYS A 126 -29.12 -12.21 -14.94
N SER A 127 -29.11 -10.98 -15.46
CA SER A 127 -28.75 -9.75 -14.75
C SER A 127 -29.94 -9.03 -14.11
N SER A 128 -31.16 -9.21 -14.66
CA SER A 128 -32.34 -8.45 -14.24
C SER A 128 -32.89 -8.90 -12.87
N LYS A 129 -33.00 -7.94 -11.94
CA LYS A 129 -33.75 -8.06 -10.68
C LYS A 129 -35.16 -7.55 -10.94
N THR A 130 -36.20 -8.38 -10.79
CA THR A 130 -37.60 -7.94 -10.93
C THR A 130 -37.99 -6.93 -9.84
N ALA A 131 -38.96 -6.05 -10.12
CA ALA A 131 -39.41 -5.00 -9.18
C ALA A 131 -39.90 -5.58 -7.84
N ASP A 132 -40.64 -6.69 -7.88
CA ASP A 132 -41.12 -7.38 -6.67
C ASP A 132 -39.98 -7.94 -5.82
N ASN A 133 -38.97 -8.55 -6.45
CA ASN A 133 -37.77 -9.03 -5.76
C ASN A 133 -36.96 -7.89 -5.13
N LEU A 134 -37.00 -6.69 -5.71
CA LEU A 134 -36.34 -5.50 -5.16
C LEU A 134 -37.13 -4.91 -3.98
N LYS A 135 -38.47 -4.87 -4.08
CA LYS A 135 -39.35 -4.45 -2.97
C LYS A 135 -39.18 -5.38 -1.76
N GLN A 136 -39.19 -6.69 -1.95
CA GLN A 136 -39.02 -7.67 -0.87
C GLN A 136 -37.66 -7.53 -0.18
N LYS A 137 -36.58 -7.37 -0.96
CA LYS A 137 -35.24 -7.11 -0.42
C LYS A 137 -35.16 -5.79 0.36
N LEU A 138 -35.88 -4.76 -0.05
CA LEU A 138 -35.93 -3.50 0.70
C LEU A 138 -36.60 -3.71 2.07
N ILE A 139 -37.71 -4.45 2.11
CA ILE A 139 -38.44 -4.77 3.34
C ILE A 139 -37.55 -5.58 4.31
N GLU A 140 -36.89 -6.63 3.82
CA GLU A 140 -35.97 -7.45 4.61
C GLU A 140 -34.84 -6.60 5.23
N ASN A 141 -34.16 -5.77 4.42
CA ASN A 141 -33.08 -4.91 4.90
C ASN A 141 -33.57 -3.82 5.87
N SER A 142 -34.79 -3.30 5.67
CA SER A 142 -35.41 -2.34 6.59
C SER A 142 -35.67 -2.98 7.95
N ASN A 143 -36.28 -4.18 7.96
CA ASN A 143 -36.54 -4.93 9.18
C ASN A 143 -35.25 -5.28 9.92
N LEU A 144 -34.22 -5.76 9.22
CA LEU A 144 -32.92 -6.05 9.81
C LEU A 144 -32.27 -4.82 10.46
N LYS A 145 -32.44 -3.62 9.88
CA LYS A 145 -31.78 -2.41 10.37
C LYS A 145 -32.55 -1.71 11.50
N PHE A 146 -33.87 -1.72 11.44
CA PHE A 146 -34.72 -0.88 12.30
C PHE A 146 -35.57 -1.68 13.30
N ASN A 147 -35.75 -2.98 13.08
CA ASN A 147 -36.57 -3.87 13.91
C ASN A 147 -35.76 -5.02 14.58
N SER A 148 -34.43 -5.06 14.44
CA SER A 148 -33.62 -6.09 15.09
C SER A 148 -33.54 -5.92 16.61
N GLU A 149 -33.52 -7.04 17.34
CA GLU A 149 -33.36 -7.05 18.81
C GLU A 149 -31.99 -6.53 19.25
N ASN A 150 -30.94 -6.75 18.44
CA ASN A 150 -29.55 -6.33 18.68
C ASN A 150 -29.28 -4.83 18.45
N ARG A 151 -30.27 -3.94 18.64
CA ARG A 151 -30.06 -2.48 18.50
C ARG A 151 -29.39 -1.85 19.74
N ASP A 152 -28.52 -2.63 20.39
CA ASP A 152 -27.93 -2.38 21.70
C ASP A 152 -26.44 -2.01 21.64
N GLU A 153 -26.08 -1.00 20.85
CA GLU A 153 -24.79 -0.33 21.03
C GLU A 153 -24.90 1.20 21.24
N GLU A 154 -26.05 1.85 20.98
CA GLU A 154 -26.20 3.31 21.21
C GLU A 154 -27.65 3.78 21.53
N ASN A 155 -28.44 3.08 22.35
CA ASN A 155 -29.74 3.60 22.87
C ASN A 155 -30.78 4.05 21.79
N LEU A 156 -30.80 3.45 20.60
CA LEU A 156 -31.74 3.87 19.54
C LEU A 156 -33.04 3.05 19.56
N PRO A 157 -34.23 3.69 19.54
CA PRO A 157 -35.50 2.97 19.63
C PRO A 157 -35.74 2.08 18.41
N ARG A 158 -36.45 0.96 18.62
CA ARG A 158 -37.01 0.13 17.53
C ARG A 158 -38.01 0.96 16.72
N ILE A 159 -37.92 0.89 15.40
CA ILE A 159 -38.80 1.63 14.49
C ILE A 159 -39.29 0.66 13.41
N LEU A 160 -40.60 0.47 13.36
CA LEU A 160 -41.27 -0.33 12.36
C LEU A 160 -41.71 0.55 11.19
N PHE A 161 -41.54 0.04 9.98
CA PHE A 161 -41.93 0.70 8.73
C PHE A 161 -42.86 -0.19 7.93
N ASP A 162 -43.97 0.36 7.45
CA ASP A 162 -44.90 -0.31 6.56
C ASP A 162 -44.69 0.18 5.11
N PHE A 163 -44.60 -0.79 4.20
CA PHE A 163 -44.35 -0.65 2.77
C PHE A 163 -45.57 -1.04 1.91
N SER A 164 -46.75 -1.18 2.53
CA SER A 164 -48.03 -1.45 1.86
C SER A 164 -48.31 -0.46 0.73
N GLN A 165 -48.02 0.83 0.95
CA GLN A 165 -48.17 1.91 -0.04
C GLN A 165 -46.91 2.17 -0.88
N PHE A 166 -45.87 1.34 -0.76
CA PHE A 166 -44.63 1.50 -1.49
C PHE A 166 -44.69 0.80 -2.85
N ASN A 167 -44.60 1.54 -3.95
CA ASN A 167 -44.48 0.99 -5.30
C ASN A 167 -43.02 1.08 -5.78
N TYR A 168 -42.35 -0.05 -6.00
CA TYR A 168 -40.92 -0.06 -6.38
C TYR A 168 -40.79 0.14 -7.89
N THR A 169 -40.40 1.34 -8.30
CA THR A 169 -40.10 1.68 -9.70
C THR A 169 -38.58 1.67 -9.96
N SER A 170 -37.79 2.36 -9.12
CA SER A 170 -36.33 2.34 -9.15
C SER A 170 -35.70 2.73 -7.80
N TYR A 171 -34.38 2.58 -7.68
CA TYR A 171 -33.63 3.02 -6.49
C TYR A 171 -33.49 4.56 -6.36
N LYS A 172 -33.76 5.29 -7.45
CA LYS A 172 -33.64 6.75 -7.54
C LYS A 172 -34.97 7.46 -7.25
N GLU A 173 -36.08 6.79 -7.48
CA GLU A 173 -37.40 7.36 -7.27
C GLU A 173 -37.81 7.23 -5.80
N LYS A 174 -38.58 8.22 -5.33
CA LYS A 174 -39.13 8.22 -3.98
C LYS A 174 -40.39 7.36 -3.96
N GLY A 175 -40.57 6.59 -2.89
CA GLY A 175 -41.83 5.92 -2.61
C GLY A 175 -42.33 6.25 -1.21
N LYS A 176 -43.62 5.98 -0.98
CA LYS A 176 -44.29 6.26 0.30
C LYS A 176 -44.04 5.13 1.28
N ILE A 177 -43.51 5.47 2.45
CA ILE A 177 -43.25 4.54 3.57
C ILE A 177 -43.94 5.12 4.81
N LEU A 178 -44.64 4.27 5.56
CA LEU A 178 -45.30 4.64 6.80
C LEU A 178 -44.39 4.29 7.98
N CYS A 179 -44.05 5.27 8.83
CA CYS A 179 -43.46 5.00 10.13
C CYS A 179 -44.56 4.59 11.10
N VAL A 180 -44.60 3.32 11.50
CA VAL A 180 -45.62 2.78 12.41
C VAL A 180 -45.55 3.43 13.79
N LYS A 181 -44.34 3.77 14.26
CA LYS A 181 -44.13 4.40 15.57
C LYS A 181 -44.79 5.78 15.71
N HIS A 182 -44.73 6.61 14.67
CA HIS A 182 -45.28 7.97 14.68
C HIS A 182 -46.53 8.12 13.81
N ASN A 183 -47.03 7.02 13.26
CA ASN A 183 -48.12 6.98 12.30
C ASN A 183 -48.01 8.05 11.19
N ASN A 184 -46.79 8.26 10.69
CA ASN A 184 -46.49 9.31 9.72
C ASN A 184 -46.05 8.70 8.38
N LEU A 185 -46.73 9.09 7.31
CA LEU A 185 -46.43 8.69 5.94
C LEU A 185 -45.48 9.71 5.31
N PHE A 186 -44.34 9.25 4.79
CA PHE A 186 -43.34 10.13 4.19
C PHE A 186 -42.76 9.53 2.90
N GLU A 187 -42.23 10.40 2.04
CA GLU A 187 -41.64 10.01 0.75
C GLU A 187 -40.12 10.01 0.80
N ILE A 188 -39.52 8.86 0.51
CA ILE A 188 -38.07 8.69 0.52
C ILE A 188 -37.64 7.67 -0.53
N THR A 189 -36.40 7.79 -1.00
CA THR A 189 -35.83 6.76 -1.89
C THR A 189 -35.41 5.53 -1.08
N PRO A 190 -35.48 4.30 -1.65
CA PRO A 190 -35.00 3.08 -0.99
C PRO A 190 -33.59 3.20 -0.40
N THR A 191 -32.71 3.88 -1.14
CA THR A 191 -31.30 4.08 -0.75
C THR A 191 -31.17 4.97 0.47
N LEU A 192 -31.91 6.08 0.53
CA LEU A 192 -31.84 7.01 1.67
C LEU A 192 -32.51 6.42 2.91
N HIS A 193 -33.62 5.70 2.73
CA HIS A 193 -34.29 4.97 3.81
C HIS A 193 -33.30 4.05 4.54
N LEU A 194 -32.58 3.20 3.81
CA LEU A 194 -31.59 2.30 4.38
C LEU A 194 -30.31 3.01 4.86
N ARG A 195 -30.03 4.24 4.42
CA ARG A 195 -28.83 4.98 4.84
C ARG A 195 -29.04 5.70 6.16
N TYR A 196 -30.18 6.34 6.37
CA TYR A 196 -30.43 7.13 7.59
C TYR A 196 -30.55 6.24 8.84
N ASN A 197 -30.18 6.81 9.99
CA ASN A 197 -30.22 6.12 11.30
C ASN A 197 -31.66 5.83 11.77
N TYR A 198 -32.61 6.67 11.31
CA TYR A 198 -34.02 6.62 11.68
C TYR A 198 -34.95 6.38 10.49
N GLY A 199 -34.43 5.81 9.40
CA GLY A 199 -35.22 5.45 8.21
C GLY A 199 -35.80 6.62 7.42
N GLY A 200 -35.47 7.87 7.78
CA GLY A 200 -36.00 9.08 7.16
C GLY A 200 -37.25 9.67 7.81
N CYS A 201 -37.73 9.09 8.91
CA CYS A 201 -38.81 9.69 9.69
C CYS A 201 -38.27 10.88 10.50
N GLU A 202 -38.76 12.08 10.23
CA GLU A 202 -38.36 13.31 10.93
C GLU A 202 -38.68 13.24 12.42
N SER A 203 -39.85 12.70 12.79
CA SER A 203 -40.26 12.51 14.18
C SER A 203 -39.41 11.50 14.94
N CYS A 204 -38.80 10.54 14.25
CA CYS A 204 -37.84 9.62 14.86
C CYS A 204 -36.45 10.24 15.04
N THR A 205 -36.16 11.35 14.35
CA THR A 205 -34.83 11.98 14.35
C THR A 205 -34.73 12.96 15.52
N PRO A 206 -33.77 12.80 16.46
CA PRO A 206 -33.62 13.73 17.59
C PRO A 206 -33.36 15.16 17.12
N LYS A 207 -33.98 16.14 17.80
CA LYS A 207 -33.85 17.58 17.50
C LYS A 207 -32.44 18.15 17.71
N TYR A 208 -31.52 17.39 18.33
CA TYR A 208 -30.13 17.77 18.54
C TYR A 208 -29.20 16.59 18.24
N TYR A 209 -28.19 16.81 17.40
CA TYR A 209 -27.15 15.85 17.05
C TYR A 209 -25.80 16.58 17.13
N PRO A 210 -24.87 16.23 18.05
CA PRO A 210 -23.53 16.79 18.01
C PRO A 210 -22.84 16.34 16.73
N THR A 211 -22.22 17.29 16.05
CA THR A 211 -21.64 17.06 14.73
C THR A 211 -20.38 16.20 14.82
N LYS A 212 -20.01 15.52 13.73
CA LYS A 212 -18.72 14.80 13.57
C LYS A 212 -17.49 15.65 13.93
N LYS A 213 -17.64 16.98 13.97
CA LYS A 213 -16.62 17.96 14.35
C LYS A 213 -16.47 18.08 15.87
N GLU A 214 -17.56 17.97 16.63
CA GLU A 214 -17.57 18.12 18.09
C GLU A 214 -17.08 16.84 18.79
N LYS A 215 -17.50 15.64 18.35
CA LYS A 215 -16.90 14.36 18.81
C LYS A 215 -15.38 14.29 18.53
N ARG A 216 -14.92 14.87 17.42
CA ARG A 216 -13.49 14.97 17.09
C ARG A 216 -12.72 15.92 18.01
N ASN A 217 -13.38 16.95 18.54
CA ASN A 217 -12.75 17.93 19.41
C ASN A 217 -12.59 17.39 20.84
N GLU A 218 -13.54 16.60 21.34
CA GLU A 218 -13.38 15.88 22.62
C GLU A 218 -12.25 14.84 22.55
N ILE A 219 -12.15 14.07 21.46
CA ILE A 219 -11.08 13.08 21.27
C ILE A 219 -9.71 13.74 21.05
N LYS A 220 -9.64 14.89 20.35
CA LYS A 220 -8.39 15.66 20.16
C LYS A 220 -7.89 16.33 21.43
N LEU A 221 -8.77 16.68 22.38
CA LEU A 221 -8.36 17.24 23.68
C LEU A 221 -7.64 16.20 24.55
N ASN A 222 -7.84 14.90 24.27
CA ASN A 222 -7.21 13.77 24.98
C ASN A 222 -5.99 13.17 24.26
N ILE A 223 -5.51 13.77 23.17
CA ILE A 223 -4.19 13.43 22.61
C ILE A 223 -3.14 14.03 23.56
N LYS A 224 -2.43 13.17 24.30
CA LYS A 224 -1.30 13.51 25.19
C LYS A 224 -0.52 14.71 24.64
N LEU A 225 -0.69 15.87 25.27
CA LEU A 225 0.29 16.94 25.22
C LEU A 225 1.62 16.33 25.67
N GLU A 226 2.68 16.53 24.89
CA GLU A 226 4.03 16.33 25.42
C GLU A 226 4.15 17.20 26.68
N LYS A 227 4.80 16.70 27.73
CA LYS A 227 4.75 17.27 29.09
C LYS A 227 5.17 18.76 29.17
N ASP A 228 5.73 19.33 28.10
CA ASP A 228 6.21 20.71 27.96
C ASP A 228 5.67 21.45 26.71
N GLU A 229 4.61 20.99 26.05
CA GLU A 229 4.06 21.68 24.86
C GLU A 229 3.29 22.96 25.26
N GLU A 230 3.83 24.12 24.88
CA GLU A 230 3.26 25.45 25.18
C GLU A 230 2.79 26.12 23.87
N PHE A 231 1.62 26.77 23.90
CA PHE A 231 1.09 27.54 22.77
C PHE A 231 1.07 29.05 23.05
N LYS A 232 1.59 29.83 22.11
CA LYS A 232 1.50 31.30 22.12
C LYS A 232 0.65 31.82 20.97
N ILE A 233 -0.05 32.93 21.20
CA ILE A 233 -0.86 33.60 20.17
C ILE A 233 0.10 34.22 19.14
N LEU A 234 -0.17 33.99 17.86
CA LEU A 234 0.60 34.57 16.77
C LEU A 234 0.09 35.97 16.45
N ASP A 235 0.74 36.95 17.05
CA ASP A 235 0.48 38.36 16.79
C ASP A 235 1.39 38.86 15.64
N LEU A 236 0.81 38.92 14.44
CA LEU A 236 1.44 39.47 13.23
C LEU A 236 0.56 40.62 12.70
N PRO A 237 1.13 41.61 11.99
CA PRO A 237 0.36 42.69 11.39
C PRO A 237 -0.80 42.15 10.55
N ASN A 238 -2.02 42.64 10.80
CA ASN A 238 -3.28 42.24 10.16
C ASN A 238 -3.76 40.80 10.44
N ASN A 239 -3.16 40.09 11.41
CA ASN A 239 -3.52 38.70 11.72
C ASN A 239 -4.60 38.55 12.81
N ASN A 240 -5.12 39.63 13.40
CA ASN A 240 -6.19 39.66 14.43
C ASN A 240 -6.19 38.48 15.42
N ASN A 241 -5.00 38.02 15.86
CA ASN A 241 -4.85 36.88 16.77
C ASN A 241 -5.61 35.61 16.32
N LEU A 242 -5.69 35.33 15.02
CA LEU A 242 -6.47 34.22 14.47
C LEU A 242 -5.82 32.84 14.67
N TYR A 243 -4.54 32.80 15.09
CA TYR A 243 -3.75 31.57 15.21
C TYR A 243 -2.94 31.50 16.50
N LYS A 244 -2.71 30.27 16.99
CA LYS A 244 -1.75 29.94 18.04
C LYS A 244 -0.68 29.01 17.48
N VAL A 245 0.55 29.10 17.97
CA VAL A 245 1.68 28.26 17.55
C VAL A 245 2.28 27.59 18.77
N SER A 246 2.57 26.28 18.68
CA SER A 246 3.29 25.56 19.73
C SER A 246 4.80 25.71 19.62
N ASN A 247 5.50 25.49 20.73
CA ASN A 247 6.96 25.44 20.79
C ASN A 247 7.60 24.29 19.96
N TYR A 248 6.79 23.35 19.42
CA TYR A 248 7.19 22.33 18.45
C TYR A 248 6.80 22.66 16.99
N GLY A 249 6.11 23.79 16.77
CA GLY A 249 5.70 24.23 15.45
C GLY A 249 4.34 23.72 14.96
N LYS A 250 3.47 23.24 15.86
CA LYS A 250 2.05 23.00 15.52
C LYS A 250 1.31 24.32 15.48
N ILE A 251 0.41 24.49 14.51
CA ILE A 251 -0.33 25.75 14.35
C ILE A 251 -1.82 25.47 14.47
N PHE A 252 -2.49 26.21 15.34
CA PHE A 252 -3.91 26.07 15.64
C PHE A 252 -4.66 27.32 15.18
N SER A 253 -5.74 27.15 14.42
CA SER A 253 -6.63 28.25 14.04
C SER A 253 -7.72 28.41 15.06
N ILE A 254 -7.78 29.59 15.68
CA ILE A 254 -8.82 29.93 16.66
C ILE A 254 -10.20 29.98 15.98
N ARG A 255 -10.28 30.57 14.78
CA ARG A 255 -11.54 30.65 14.01
C ARG A 255 -12.08 29.29 13.59
N LEU A 256 -11.22 28.39 13.12
CA LEU A 256 -11.64 27.05 12.69
C LEU A 256 -11.81 26.09 13.88
N ASN A 257 -11.22 26.44 15.02
CA ASN A 257 -11.01 25.61 16.19
C ASN A 257 -10.34 24.28 15.83
N ASP A 258 -9.29 24.34 15.00
CA ASP A 258 -8.58 23.15 14.51
C ASP A 258 -7.11 23.45 14.17
N TYR A 259 -6.29 22.41 14.14
CA TYR A 259 -4.91 22.45 13.68
C TYR A 259 -4.82 22.65 12.17
N MET A 260 -3.92 23.54 11.78
CA MET A 260 -3.67 23.88 10.40
C MET A 260 -2.74 22.84 9.75
N LYS A 261 -3.06 22.47 8.50
CA LYS A 261 -2.22 21.54 7.74
C LYS A 261 -0.95 22.22 7.24
N THR A 262 0.19 21.56 7.44
CA THR A 262 1.51 22.02 7.04
C THR A 262 2.01 21.25 5.82
N TYR A 263 3.05 21.77 5.15
CA TYR A 263 3.65 21.14 3.98
C TYR A 263 5.16 21.41 3.92
N GLU A 264 5.94 20.47 3.39
CA GLU A 264 7.38 20.63 3.21
C GLU A 264 7.71 21.13 1.80
N ASN A 265 8.70 22.02 1.66
CA ASN A 265 9.23 22.39 0.34
C ASN A 265 10.38 21.48 -0.09
N LYS A 266 10.79 21.65 -1.37
CA LYS A 266 11.95 20.97 -1.97
C LYS A 266 13.26 21.16 -1.19
N ASN A 267 13.35 22.20 -0.36
CA ASN A 267 14.53 22.51 0.44
C ASN A 267 14.43 21.95 1.88
N GLY A 268 13.38 21.17 2.19
CA GLY A 268 13.16 20.50 3.49
C GLY A 268 12.53 21.38 4.58
N TYR A 269 12.16 22.63 4.29
CA TYR A 269 11.50 23.49 5.27
C TYR A 269 10.01 23.21 5.36
N THR A 270 9.49 23.13 6.58
CA THR A 270 8.04 23.09 6.84
C THR A 270 7.42 24.48 6.69
N LEU A 271 6.30 24.54 5.98
CA LEU A 271 5.62 25.74 5.54
C LEU A 271 4.12 25.67 5.87
N ILE A 272 3.50 26.85 5.93
CA ILE A 272 2.07 27.00 6.16
C ILE A 272 1.50 28.20 5.40
N PHE A 273 0.22 28.16 5.08
CA PHE A 273 -0.54 29.32 4.59
C PHE A 273 -1.49 29.78 5.70
N LEU A 274 -1.36 31.05 6.10
CA LEU A 274 -2.21 31.69 7.09
C LEU A 274 -2.99 32.80 6.42
N ARG A 275 -4.27 32.93 6.75
CA ARG A 275 -5.14 33.99 6.25
C ARG A 275 -5.15 35.15 7.21
N ASP A 276 -5.01 36.37 6.69
CA ASP A 276 -5.19 37.57 7.49
C ASP A 276 -6.68 37.85 7.77
N SER A 277 -6.96 38.91 8.52
CA SER A 277 -8.32 39.32 8.86
C SER A 277 -9.16 39.78 7.67
N VAL A 278 -8.52 40.12 6.54
CA VAL A 278 -9.17 40.59 5.30
C VAL A 278 -9.42 39.42 4.34
N GLY A 279 -8.86 38.24 4.61
CA GLY A 279 -9.08 37.00 3.89
C GLY A 279 -7.95 36.62 2.94
N GLU A 280 -6.91 37.45 2.82
CA GLU A 280 -5.73 37.17 2.00
C GLU A 280 -4.86 36.11 2.63
N SER A 281 -4.32 35.20 1.81
CA SER A 281 -3.52 34.07 2.28
C SER A 281 -2.04 34.33 2.07
N LYS A 282 -1.27 34.38 3.16
CA LYS A 282 0.18 34.58 3.15
C LYS A 282 0.92 33.32 3.60
N LYS A 283 2.07 33.09 2.98
CA LYS A 283 2.92 31.92 3.21
C LYS A 283 3.97 32.20 4.28
N TYR A 284 4.10 31.31 5.25
CA TYR A 284 5.07 31.39 6.34
C TYR A 284 5.92 30.12 6.45
N LYS A 285 7.15 30.28 6.95
CA LYS A 285 8.04 29.18 7.36
C LYS A 285 7.83 28.92 8.85
N ILE A 286 7.62 27.67 9.25
CA ILE A 286 7.20 27.34 10.62
C ILE A 286 8.29 27.67 11.64
N HIS A 287 9.55 27.27 11.41
CA HIS A 287 10.66 27.63 12.31
C HIS A 287 10.76 29.14 12.61
N ARG A 288 10.40 30.02 11.66
CA ARG A 288 10.42 31.47 11.90
C ARG A 288 9.30 31.92 12.83
N LEU A 289 8.12 31.32 12.69
CA LEU A 289 6.99 31.60 13.58
C LEU A 289 7.28 31.09 15.00
N VAL A 290 7.89 29.91 15.11
CA VAL A 290 8.31 29.35 16.40
C VAL A 290 9.38 30.22 17.04
N ALA A 291 10.44 30.58 16.31
CA ALA A 291 11.51 31.42 16.83
C ALA A 291 10.98 32.79 17.28
N TYR A 292 10.09 33.41 16.51
CA TYR A 292 9.46 34.69 16.86
C TYR A 292 8.72 34.65 18.21
N LEU A 293 8.16 33.51 18.61
CA LEU A 293 7.36 33.37 19.82
C LEU A 293 8.13 32.77 21.01
N PHE A 294 9.13 31.94 20.75
CA PHE A 294 9.75 31.07 21.76
C PHE A 294 11.27 31.21 21.88
N VAL A 295 11.92 31.96 21.00
CA VAL A 295 13.38 32.16 21.04
C VAL A 295 13.66 33.65 21.25
N GLU A 296 14.42 33.97 22.29
CA GLU A 296 14.85 35.35 22.53
C GLU A 296 15.83 35.83 21.47
N ASN A 297 15.65 37.06 20.99
CA ASN A 297 16.52 37.69 20.02
C ASN A 297 17.24 38.90 20.63
N ASN A 298 18.09 38.65 21.63
CA ASN A 298 18.75 39.69 22.42
C ASN A 298 19.71 40.56 21.58
N ASP A 299 20.14 40.07 20.41
CA ASP A 299 21.10 40.72 19.52
C ASP A 299 20.46 41.33 18.24
N ASN A 300 19.13 41.39 18.13
CA ASN A 300 18.40 41.86 16.95
C ASN A 300 18.83 41.20 15.62
N LYS A 301 19.16 39.91 15.66
CA LYS A 301 19.61 39.13 14.50
C LYS A 301 18.43 38.78 13.59
N GLU A 302 18.62 38.92 12.28
CA GLU A 302 17.50 38.87 11.31
C GLU A 302 17.11 37.46 10.84
N PHE A 303 17.99 36.46 10.97
CA PHE A 303 17.78 35.12 10.42
C PHE A 303 17.59 34.07 11.51
N VAL A 304 16.89 32.98 11.17
CA VAL A 304 16.66 31.84 12.06
C VAL A 304 17.28 30.61 11.43
N ASP A 305 18.13 29.92 12.19
CA ASP A 305 18.88 28.73 11.79
C ASP A 305 18.52 27.53 12.65
N HIS A 306 18.63 26.33 12.07
CA HIS A 306 18.44 25.04 12.74
C HIS A 306 19.79 24.56 13.24
N ILE A 307 19.94 24.40 14.55
CA ILE A 307 21.23 24.03 15.18
C ILE A 307 21.72 22.68 14.65
N ASP A 308 20.82 21.71 14.50
CA ASP A 308 21.11 20.37 13.96
C ASP A 308 21.22 20.30 12.42
N GLY A 309 20.96 21.39 11.71
CA GLY A 309 20.93 21.44 10.25
C GLY A 309 19.71 20.75 9.60
N VAL A 310 18.77 20.21 10.39
CA VAL A 310 17.57 19.50 9.92
C VAL A 310 16.38 20.45 9.84
N ARG A 311 16.03 20.85 8.61
CA ARG A 311 15.11 21.97 8.34
C ARG A 311 13.63 21.73 8.67
N ASN A 312 13.24 20.49 8.99
CA ASN A 312 11.89 20.15 9.44
C ASN A 312 11.79 19.91 10.96
N ASN A 313 12.90 19.96 11.70
CA ASN A 313 12.91 19.92 13.16
C ASN A 313 12.65 21.33 13.73
N ASN A 314 11.38 21.70 13.89
CA ASN A 314 10.97 23.05 14.30
C ASN A 314 10.87 23.25 15.82
N TYR A 315 11.44 22.36 16.64
CA TYR A 315 11.45 22.53 18.09
C TYR A 315 12.25 23.78 18.49
N TYR A 316 11.69 24.64 19.34
CA TYR A 316 12.28 25.95 19.64
C TYR A 316 13.74 25.87 20.15
N LYS A 317 14.11 24.86 20.95
CA LYS A 317 15.50 24.68 21.42
C LYS A 317 16.48 24.28 20.30
N ASN A 318 15.97 23.80 19.17
CA ASN A 318 16.77 23.53 17.97
C ASN A 318 16.89 24.76 17.07
N LEU A 319 16.30 25.90 17.45
CA LEU A 319 16.31 27.13 16.66
C LEU A 319 17.14 28.21 17.33
N ARG A 320 17.87 29.00 16.54
CA ARG A 320 18.62 30.16 17.03
C ARG A 320 18.53 31.33 16.05
N TYR A 321 18.57 32.53 16.59
CA TYR A 321 18.75 33.74 15.79
C TYR A 321 20.23 33.92 15.41
N VAL A 322 20.47 34.16 14.13
CA VAL A 322 21.81 34.32 13.54
C VAL A 322 21.81 35.56 12.64
N ASN A 323 22.91 36.31 12.64
CA ASN A 323 23.08 37.41 11.68
C ASN A 323 23.40 36.86 10.28
N ARG A 324 23.46 37.74 9.28
CA ARG A 324 23.70 37.31 7.89
C ARG A 324 25.02 36.54 7.73
N SER A 325 26.10 36.99 8.38
CA SER A 325 27.41 36.33 8.28
C SER A 325 27.43 34.99 9.01
N GLU A 326 26.82 34.88 10.18
CA GLU A 326 26.65 33.64 10.95
C GLU A 326 25.73 32.65 10.23
N ASN A 327 24.62 33.10 9.66
CA ASN A 327 23.72 32.24 8.88
C ASN A 327 24.40 31.73 7.62
N SER A 328 25.17 32.59 6.94
CA SER A 328 26.02 32.17 5.83
C SER A 328 27.14 31.25 6.29
N LEU A 329 27.73 31.42 7.48
CA LEU A 329 28.78 30.57 8.03
C LEU A 329 28.24 29.23 8.55
N ASN A 330 27.03 29.19 9.12
CA ASN A 330 26.36 28.00 9.64
C ASN A 330 25.70 27.22 8.52
N SER A 331 25.09 27.92 7.56
CA SER A 331 24.79 27.35 6.25
C SER A 331 26.07 26.86 5.65
N TYR A 332 27.18 27.60 5.62
CA TYR A 332 28.45 27.10 5.10
C TYR A 332 28.97 25.93 5.93
N LYS A 333 28.86 25.85 7.26
CA LYS A 333 29.28 24.71 8.11
C LYS A 333 28.39 23.49 7.98
N ASN A 334 27.08 23.66 7.80
CA ASN A 334 26.11 22.59 7.53
C ASN A 334 26.17 22.18 6.05
N THR A 335 26.48 23.13 5.19
CA THR A 335 26.72 22.95 3.77
C THR A 335 28.13 22.43 3.56
N ILE A 336 29.12 22.62 4.43
CA ILE A 336 30.48 22.02 4.51
C ILE A 336 30.36 20.69 5.26
N TYR A 337 29.44 20.51 6.19
CA TYR A 337 29.05 19.16 6.61
C TYR A 337 28.42 18.41 5.43
N SER A 338 27.68 19.09 4.54
CA SER A 338 27.12 18.50 3.32
C SER A 338 28.06 18.58 2.09
N ILE A 339 29.09 19.43 2.09
CA ILE A 339 30.02 19.78 1.00
C ILE A 339 31.40 19.22 1.32
N GLU A 340 31.91 19.09 2.53
CA GLU A 340 32.95 18.09 2.84
C GLU A 340 32.43 16.70 2.48
N ASN A 341 31.14 16.42 2.70
CA ASN A 341 30.46 15.25 2.14
C ASN A 341 30.28 15.29 0.59
N GLN A 342 30.49 16.42 -0.10
CA GLN A 342 30.40 16.57 -1.58
C GLN A 342 31.67 17.11 -2.31
N ASN A 343 32.76 17.49 -1.62
CA ASN A 343 34.01 18.15 -2.05
C ASN A 343 35.24 17.41 -1.48
N ILE A 344 35.10 16.43 -0.56
CA ILE A 344 35.97 15.23 -0.57
C ILE A 344 35.97 14.62 -1.99
N ILE A 345 34.92 14.89 -2.77
CA ILE A 345 34.76 14.48 -4.16
C ILE A 345 35.54 15.40 -5.15
N LYS A 346 36.17 16.54 -4.76
CA LYS A 346 36.79 17.45 -5.75
C LYS A 346 38.13 18.14 -5.47
N ILE A 347 38.66 18.32 -4.24
CA ILE A 347 39.90 19.12 -4.02
C ILE A 347 40.94 18.45 -3.09
N ASN A 348 41.36 17.21 -3.36
CA ASN A 348 42.63 16.69 -2.82
C ASN A 348 43.63 16.32 -3.94
N ASN A 349 43.66 17.16 -4.98
CA ASN A 349 44.89 17.57 -5.66
C ASN A 349 45.09 19.02 -5.14
N GLU A 350 46.05 19.45 -4.32
CA GLU A 350 47.39 18.98 -4.00
C GLU A 350 47.77 19.45 -2.58
N ASN A 351 48.39 18.55 -1.80
CA ASN A 351 49.28 18.76 -0.66
C ASN A 351 48.97 19.84 0.39
N THR A 352 48.57 19.40 1.59
CA THR A 352 49.49 19.31 2.75
C THR A 352 48.86 18.54 3.91
N LYS A 353 49.74 17.89 4.65
CA LYS A 353 49.52 16.92 5.73
C LYS A 353 48.83 17.54 6.96
N GLU A 354 48.20 16.62 7.69
CA GLU A 354 48.11 16.56 9.16
C GLU A 354 46.89 17.16 9.92
N ILE A 355 46.08 16.21 10.45
CA ILE A 355 45.33 16.14 11.72
C ILE A 355 44.19 17.17 11.90
N ILE A 356 42.90 16.80 12.04
CA ILE A 356 42.15 16.45 13.28
C ILE A 356 40.65 16.51 12.83
N ASN A 357 39.70 15.58 13.00
CA ASN A 357 39.41 14.62 14.07
C ASN A 357 38.58 13.43 13.52
N ASN A 358 39.14 12.21 13.55
CA ASN A 358 38.51 10.94 13.17
C ASN A 358 37.88 10.20 14.39
N SER A 359 37.49 10.91 15.45
CA SER A 359 37.20 10.28 16.76
C SER A 359 36.05 9.26 16.75
N ASN A 360 35.13 9.32 15.78
CA ASN A 360 33.90 8.52 15.79
C ASN A 360 33.87 7.40 14.73
N TYR A 361 34.95 7.17 13.98
CA TYR A 361 35.03 6.06 13.00
C TYR A 361 36.00 4.98 13.49
N LYS A 362 35.54 3.73 13.49
CA LYS A 362 36.35 2.56 13.84
C LYS A 362 36.56 1.68 12.60
N ILE A 363 37.74 1.06 12.48
CA ILE A 363 38.04 0.08 11.43
C ILE A 363 37.08 -1.11 11.59
N ILE A 364 36.47 -1.57 10.50
CA ILE A 364 35.52 -2.71 10.53
C ILE A 364 36.26 -4.01 10.86
N GLY A 365 37.49 -4.18 10.36
CA GLY A 365 38.32 -5.35 10.64
C GLY A 365 37.78 -6.63 10.01
N THR A 366 38.00 -7.76 10.69
CA THR A 366 37.59 -9.08 10.22
C THR A 366 36.24 -9.48 10.81
N ILE A 367 35.29 -9.84 9.94
CA ILE A 367 33.95 -10.34 10.33
C ILE A 367 33.70 -11.65 9.56
N ASN A 368 33.40 -12.73 10.27
CA ASN A 368 33.04 -14.04 9.72
C ASN A 368 34.02 -14.53 8.62
N ASN A 369 35.31 -14.55 8.94
CA ASN A 369 36.41 -14.96 8.04
C ASN A 369 36.48 -14.18 6.72
N LYS A 370 36.05 -12.92 6.73
CA LYS A 370 36.22 -11.94 5.66
C LYS A 370 36.86 -10.69 6.24
N ASP A 371 37.80 -10.10 5.52
CA ASP A 371 38.51 -8.92 6.00
C ASP A 371 38.04 -7.66 5.28
N PHE A 372 37.55 -6.71 6.08
CA PHE A 372 37.09 -5.40 5.65
C PHE A 372 37.92 -4.28 6.30
N SER A 373 39.16 -4.55 6.69
CA SER A 373 40.08 -3.56 7.29
C SER A 373 40.33 -2.35 6.40
N ASN A 374 40.09 -2.48 5.08
CA ASN A 374 40.07 -1.37 4.13
C ASN A 374 38.89 -0.39 4.32
N TYR A 375 38.04 -0.57 5.33
CA TYR A 375 36.87 0.26 5.60
C TYR A 375 36.76 0.60 7.09
N LYS A 376 36.30 1.81 7.38
CA LYS A 376 35.93 2.27 8.73
C LYS A 376 34.47 2.71 8.74
N ILE A 377 33.78 2.47 9.85
CA ILE A 377 32.36 2.77 10.04
C ILE A 377 32.17 3.57 11.32
N ASN A 378 31.20 4.50 11.34
CA ASN A 378 30.84 5.25 12.55
C ASN A 378 29.60 4.67 13.25
N GLU A 379 29.31 5.22 14.43
CA GLU A 379 28.20 4.82 15.31
C GLU A 379 26.81 4.81 14.66
N TYR A 380 26.63 5.51 13.52
CA TYR A 380 25.37 5.63 12.79
C TYR A 380 25.31 4.77 11.52
N GLY A 381 26.40 4.03 11.22
CA GLY A 381 26.48 3.18 10.04
C GLY A 381 27.03 3.85 8.78
N ASN A 382 27.55 5.08 8.87
CA ASN A 382 28.26 5.69 7.76
C ASN A 382 29.60 4.97 7.59
N THR A 383 29.85 4.47 6.40
CA THR A 383 31.05 3.67 6.09
C THR A 383 31.91 4.41 5.09
N ILE A 384 33.21 4.47 5.34
CA ILE A 384 34.20 5.08 4.47
C ILE A 384 35.31 4.06 4.20
N ASN A 385 35.83 4.01 2.97
CA ASN A 385 36.99 3.20 2.64
C ASN A 385 38.25 3.90 3.17
N VAL A 386 39.10 3.18 3.90
CA VAL A 386 40.32 3.72 4.54
C VAL A 386 41.33 4.19 3.51
N ASN A 387 41.53 3.40 2.44
CA ASN A 387 42.55 3.69 1.43
C ASN A 387 42.16 4.88 0.55
N THR A 388 40.88 5.05 0.25
CA THR A 388 40.38 6.11 -0.64
C THR A 388 39.71 7.26 0.09
N ASN A 389 39.47 7.14 1.41
CA ASN A 389 38.64 8.01 2.23
C ASN A 389 37.23 8.30 1.67
N LYS A 390 36.75 7.49 0.72
CA LYS A 390 35.44 7.68 0.09
C LYS A 390 34.34 7.11 0.97
N THR A 391 33.27 7.89 1.17
CA THR A 391 32.01 7.42 1.76
C THR A 391 31.27 6.50 0.81
N LEU A 392 30.92 5.33 1.31
CA LEU A 392 30.13 4.35 0.58
C LEU A 392 28.64 4.62 0.80
N LYS A 393 27.89 4.59 -0.30
CA LYS A 393 26.43 4.69 -0.26
C LYS A 393 25.84 3.32 0.05
N TYR A 394 24.88 3.28 0.96
CA TYR A 394 24.06 2.10 1.17
C TYR A 394 22.87 2.08 0.21
N LEU A 395 22.35 0.88 -0.05
CA LEU A 395 21.08 0.62 -0.71
C LEU A 395 20.07 0.13 0.34
N ILE A 396 18.77 0.24 0.05
CA ILE A 396 17.73 -0.35 0.90
C ILE A 396 17.30 -1.67 0.26
N ASN A 397 17.50 -2.78 0.96
CA ASN A 397 17.07 -4.10 0.53
C ASN A 397 16.31 -4.80 1.68
N ASP A 398 15.09 -5.26 1.39
CA ASP A 398 14.17 -5.87 2.38
C ASP A 398 13.97 -5.01 3.66
N GLY A 399 13.95 -3.68 3.45
CA GLY A 399 13.82 -2.69 4.53
C GLY A 399 15.10 -2.44 5.35
N TYR A 400 16.21 -3.09 5.05
CA TYR A 400 17.50 -2.87 5.70
C TYR A 400 18.46 -2.08 4.82
N ALA A 401 19.27 -1.22 5.42
CA ALA A 401 20.42 -0.62 4.75
C ALA A 401 21.50 -1.69 4.49
N THR A 402 21.91 -1.84 3.24
CA THR A 402 22.96 -2.77 2.78
C THR A 402 24.08 -2.03 2.05
N ILE A 403 25.30 -2.51 2.20
CA ILE A 403 26.49 -1.90 1.61
C ILE A 403 27.39 -2.98 1.01
N SER A 404 28.01 -2.68 -0.13
CA SER A 404 28.95 -3.59 -0.78
C SER A 404 30.39 -3.26 -0.38
N LEU A 405 31.07 -4.17 0.30
CA LEU A 405 32.48 -4.06 0.69
C LEU A 405 33.31 -5.14 0.02
N MET A 406 34.55 -4.83 -0.34
CA MET A 406 35.51 -5.81 -0.87
C MET A 406 36.17 -6.56 0.28
N ASP A 407 36.11 -7.89 0.26
CA ASP A 407 36.89 -8.76 1.13
C ASP A 407 38.32 -8.81 0.61
N THR A 408 39.28 -8.32 1.40
CA THR A 408 40.70 -8.23 1.01
C THR A 408 41.39 -9.59 0.94
N ILE A 409 40.91 -10.58 1.71
CA ILE A 409 41.48 -11.92 1.71
C ILE A 409 41.09 -12.66 0.42
N LYS A 410 39.81 -12.59 0.05
CA LYS A 410 39.26 -13.34 -1.08
C LYS A 410 39.18 -12.54 -2.37
N ASN A 411 39.43 -11.24 -2.31
CA ASN A 411 39.29 -10.29 -3.41
C ASN A 411 37.91 -10.34 -4.10
N ILE A 412 36.85 -10.51 -3.29
CA ILE A 412 35.46 -10.57 -3.77
C ILE A 412 34.61 -9.47 -3.14
N GLN A 413 33.62 -8.97 -3.88
CA GLN A 413 32.65 -8.02 -3.34
C GLN A 413 31.57 -8.75 -2.54
N CYS A 414 31.35 -8.30 -1.30
CA CYS A 414 30.36 -8.84 -0.38
C CYS A 414 29.31 -7.78 -0.04
N THR A 415 28.03 -8.12 -0.21
CA THR A 415 26.92 -7.27 0.24
C THR A 415 26.60 -7.58 1.70
N LEU A 416 26.79 -6.58 2.57
CA LEU A 416 26.63 -6.68 4.02
C LEU A 416 25.50 -5.77 4.50
N LYS A 417 24.87 -6.11 5.62
CA LYS A 417 23.85 -5.26 6.26
C LYS A 417 24.54 -4.25 7.19
N VAL A 418 24.18 -2.97 7.08
CA VAL A 418 24.85 -1.87 7.80
C VAL A 418 24.70 -2.01 9.32
N HIS A 419 23.50 -2.31 9.83
CA HIS A 419 23.31 -2.54 11.27
C HIS A 419 24.20 -3.66 11.82
N ARG A 420 24.49 -4.72 11.04
CA ARG A 420 25.39 -5.78 11.48
C ARG A 420 26.81 -5.25 11.60
N LEU A 421 27.29 -4.50 10.61
CA LEU A 421 28.61 -3.88 10.65
C LEU A 421 28.76 -2.96 11.88
N VAL A 422 27.74 -2.13 12.16
CA VAL A 422 27.73 -1.25 13.35
C VAL A 422 27.77 -2.08 14.63
N ALA A 423 26.91 -3.11 14.75
CA ALA A 423 26.89 -3.98 15.91
C ALA A 423 28.24 -4.68 16.16
N TYR A 424 28.83 -5.28 15.13
CA TYR A 424 30.16 -5.94 15.23
C TYR A 424 31.29 -4.96 15.62
N THR A 425 31.13 -3.67 15.34
CA THR A 425 32.17 -2.65 15.55
C THR A 425 32.01 -1.89 16.88
N PHE A 426 30.77 -1.68 17.33
CA PHE A 426 30.46 -0.77 18.45
C PHE A 426 29.75 -1.44 19.62
N LEU A 427 29.10 -2.59 19.44
CA LEU A 427 28.51 -3.32 20.56
C LEU A 427 29.53 -4.27 21.18
N GLU A 428 29.57 -4.28 22.50
CA GLU A 428 30.29 -5.30 23.25
C GLU A 428 29.66 -6.66 22.99
N ARG A 429 30.51 -7.69 22.83
CA ARG A 429 30.05 -9.06 22.63
C ARG A 429 29.68 -9.63 24.00
N PRO A 430 28.46 -10.16 24.19
CA PRO A 430 28.09 -10.80 25.45
C PRO A 430 28.97 -12.04 25.72
N GLU A 431 29.11 -12.43 26.99
CA GLU A 431 29.96 -13.56 27.40
C GLU A 431 29.58 -14.88 26.71
N ASN A 432 28.31 -15.05 26.35
CA ASN A 432 27.76 -16.18 25.62
C ASN A 432 27.64 -15.91 24.10
N PHE A 433 28.54 -15.13 23.52
CA PHE A 433 28.51 -14.83 22.09
C PHE A 433 28.66 -16.12 21.25
N THR A 434 27.57 -16.54 20.62
CA THR A 434 27.55 -17.63 19.64
C THR A 434 27.29 -17.08 18.24
N ASP A 435 27.72 -17.81 17.20
CA ASP A 435 27.46 -17.47 15.80
C ASP A 435 25.96 -17.42 15.44
N ASP A 436 25.10 -17.98 16.31
CA ASP A 436 23.64 -17.99 16.18
C ASP A 436 22.95 -16.71 16.67
N LEU A 437 23.70 -15.81 17.34
CA LEU A 437 23.19 -14.50 17.74
C LEU A 437 22.96 -13.60 16.52
N VAL A 438 21.82 -12.92 16.53
CA VAL A 438 21.40 -11.97 15.49
C VAL A 438 21.29 -10.57 16.08
N VAL A 439 21.47 -9.57 15.22
CA VAL A 439 21.32 -8.17 15.59
C VAL A 439 19.86 -7.75 15.42
N ASN A 440 19.26 -7.22 16.48
CA ASN A 440 17.91 -6.65 16.47
C ASN A 440 17.93 -5.12 16.61
N HIS A 441 16.93 -4.44 16.06
CA HIS A 441 16.68 -3.01 16.23
C HIS A 441 15.67 -2.79 17.36
N ILE A 442 16.08 -2.10 18.42
CA ILE A 442 15.26 -1.89 19.63
C ILE A 442 13.97 -1.13 19.30
N ASP A 443 14.08 -0.04 18.52
CA ASP A 443 12.94 0.77 18.09
C ASP A 443 12.09 0.14 16.96
N ASN A 444 12.45 -1.06 16.49
CA ASN A 444 11.87 -1.74 15.32
C ASN A 444 12.00 -0.99 13.97
N ASN A 445 12.76 0.11 13.90
CA ASN A 445 13.08 0.80 12.67
C ASN A 445 14.38 0.25 12.07
N ARG A 446 14.25 -0.60 11.05
CA ARG A 446 15.36 -1.28 10.35
C ARG A 446 16.38 -0.33 9.69
N LEU A 447 16.05 0.97 9.56
CA LEU A 447 16.93 2.00 9.00
C LEU A 447 17.65 2.84 10.08
N ASN A 448 17.22 2.75 11.35
CA ASN A 448 17.92 3.40 12.46
C ASN A 448 19.10 2.55 12.93
N ASN A 449 20.24 2.70 12.23
CA ASN A 449 21.45 1.92 12.49
C ASN A 449 22.33 2.52 13.61
N TYR A 450 21.81 3.42 14.44
CA TYR A 450 22.57 3.95 15.57
C TYR A 450 22.91 2.81 16.55
N TYR A 451 24.18 2.66 16.96
CA TYR A 451 24.60 1.48 17.74
C TYR A 451 23.80 1.27 19.03
N LYS A 452 23.38 2.33 19.74
CA LYS A 452 22.55 2.20 20.96
C LYS A 452 21.11 1.75 20.66
N ASN A 453 20.70 1.78 19.40
CA ASN A 453 19.43 1.23 18.93
C ASN A 453 19.56 -0.24 18.49
N LEU A 454 20.74 -0.84 18.62
CA LEU A 454 21.01 -2.22 18.22
C LEU A 454 21.33 -3.07 19.45
N GLU A 455 20.93 -4.33 19.41
CA GLU A 455 21.22 -5.32 20.46
C GLU A 455 21.51 -6.70 19.86
N TRP A 456 22.33 -7.51 20.54
CA TRP A 456 22.48 -8.94 20.25
C TRP A 456 21.32 -9.71 20.88
N CYS A 457 20.70 -10.61 20.14
CA CYS A 457 19.67 -11.50 20.66
C CYS A 457 19.72 -12.85 19.94
N THR A 458 19.20 -13.91 20.56
CA THR A 458 19.10 -15.20 19.88
C THR A 458 18.04 -15.14 18.77
N SER A 459 18.14 -16.00 17.76
CA SER A 459 17.10 -16.10 16.73
C SER A 459 15.72 -16.40 17.34
N ALA A 460 15.67 -17.20 18.42
CA ALA A 460 14.45 -17.48 19.17
C ALA A 460 13.92 -16.24 19.90
N GLU A 461 14.78 -15.46 20.57
CA GLU A 461 14.39 -14.20 21.21
C GLU A 461 13.97 -13.13 20.20
N ASN A 462 14.66 -13.00 19.07
CA ASN A 462 14.29 -12.05 18.02
C ASN A 462 12.91 -12.38 17.46
N THR A 463 12.67 -13.67 17.23
CA THR A 463 11.38 -14.25 16.84
C THR A 463 10.34 -13.91 17.91
N THR A 464 10.56 -14.29 19.17
CA THR A 464 9.65 -14.03 20.29
C THR A 464 9.38 -12.55 20.52
N LYS A 465 10.40 -11.67 20.52
CA LYS A 465 10.25 -10.19 20.57
C LYS A 465 9.44 -9.66 19.39
N HIS A 466 9.48 -10.33 18.24
CA HIS A 466 8.60 -10.04 17.10
C HIS A 466 7.16 -10.54 17.30
N TYR A 467 6.96 -11.64 18.04
CA TYR A 467 5.65 -12.25 18.32
C TYR A 467 4.96 -11.72 19.59
N THR A 468 5.69 -11.17 20.56
CA THR A 468 5.15 -10.57 21.79
C THR A 468 4.71 -9.13 21.62
N LYS A 469 4.71 -8.62 20.38
CA LYS A 469 4.23 -7.27 20.12
C LYS A 469 2.74 -7.23 20.32
N ARG A 470 2.31 -6.57 21.39
CA ARG A 470 0.90 -6.34 21.67
C ARG A 470 0.33 -5.51 20.54
N ILE A 471 -0.82 -5.91 20.03
CA ILE A 471 -1.47 -5.24 18.92
C ILE A 471 -2.83 -4.73 19.36
N LEU A 472 -3.09 -3.48 19.02
CA LEU A 472 -4.38 -2.84 19.21
C LEU A 472 -5.18 -2.99 17.93
N GLN A 473 -6.40 -3.50 18.11
CA GLN A 473 -7.47 -3.31 17.16
C GLN A 473 -8.16 -2.01 17.50
N LEU A 474 -8.10 -1.07 16.57
CA LEU A 474 -8.63 0.26 16.71
C LEU A 474 -9.86 0.41 15.81
N ASP A 475 -10.86 1.15 16.30
CA ASP A 475 -11.94 1.59 15.44
C ASP A 475 -11.41 2.49 14.32
N ILE A 476 -11.96 2.36 13.11
CA ILE A 476 -11.48 3.12 11.95
C ILE A 476 -11.72 4.62 12.14
N ASP A 477 -12.85 4.98 12.75
CA ASP A 477 -13.38 6.33 12.83
C ASP A 477 -12.97 7.03 14.14
N THR A 478 -13.01 6.34 15.28
CA THR A 478 -12.66 6.91 16.61
C THR A 478 -11.20 6.69 17.00
N GLU A 479 -10.50 5.73 16.39
CA GLU A 479 -9.17 5.25 16.81
C GLU A 479 -9.11 4.76 18.28
N GLU A 480 -10.25 4.51 18.89
CA GLU A 480 -10.33 3.91 20.22
C GLU A 480 -9.91 2.45 20.17
N VAL A 481 -9.33 1.97 21.27
CA VAL A 481 -8.96 0.58 21.44
C VAL A 481 -10.23 -0.25 21.60
N ILE A 482 -10.53 -1.07 20.60
CA ILE A 482 -11.60 -2.06 20.65
C ILE A 482 -11.09 -3.28 21.42
N ASN A 483 -9.93 -3.79 21.03
CA ASN A 483 -9.32 -4.95 21.66
C ASN A 483 -7.80 -4.82 21.65
N GLU A 484 -7.19 -5.52 22.60
CA GLU A 484 -5.75 -5.70 22.67
C GLU A 484 -5.42 -7.19 22.65
N TYR A 485 -4.50 -7.58 21.77
CA TYR A 485 -4.05 -8.94 21.64
C TYR A 485 -2.55 -9.03 21.94
N LYS A 486 -2.13 -10.11 22.58
CA LYS A 486 -0.72 -10.36 22.90
C LYS A 486 0.08 -10.67 21.65
N THR A 487 -0.55 -11.24 20.62
CA THR A 487 0.09 -11.63 19.37
C THR A 487 -0.81 -11.40 18.15
N PHE A 488 -0.22 -11.33 16.95
CA PHE A 488 -0.99 -11.36 15.70
C PHE A 488 -1.87 -12.61 15.57
N HIS A 489 -1.36 -13.76 16.03
CA HIS A 489 -2.08 -15.03 15.90
C HIS A 489 -3.39 -15.01 16.69
N GLU A 490 -3.32 -14.53 17.93
CA GLU A 490 -4.47 -14.37 18.80
C GLU A 490 -5.53 -13.44 18.19
N ALA A 491 -5.11 -12.34 17.55
CA ALA A 491 -6.06 -11.45 16.85
C ALA A 491 -6.76 -12.13 15.68
N TYR A 492 -6.05 -12.92 14.86
CA TYR A 492 -6.65 -13.67 13.75
C TYR A 492 -7.64 -14.72 14.26
N GLU A 493 -7.28 -15.45 15.31
CA GLU A 493 -8.11 -16.46 15.95
C GLU A 493 -9.40 -15.85 16.52
N LYS A 494 -9.29 -14.77 17.29
CA LYS A 494 -10.44 -14.07 17.90
C LYS A 494 -11.38 -13.44 16.87
N LEU A 495 -10.86 -13.04 15.71
CA LEU A 495 -11.66 -12.55 14.59
C LEU A 495 -12.26 -13.66 13.71
N GLY A 496 -11.94 -14.93 13.99
CA GLY A 496 -12.35 -16.07 13.16
C GLY A 496 -11.80 -15.98 11.73
N LYS A 497 -10.58 -15.47 11.56
CA LYS A 497 -9.93 -15.29 10.25
C LYS A 497 -8.72 -16.21 10.12
N VAL A 498 -8.48 -16.69 8.90
CA VAL A 498 -7.26 -17.47 8.59
C VAL A 498 -6.04 -16.59 8.79
N TYR A 499 -5.06 -17.10 9.55
CA TYR A 499 -3.83 -16.39 9.86
C TYR A 499 -3.10 -15.93 8.60
N GLY A 500 -2.64 -14.67 8.59
CA GLY A 500 -1.98 -14.08 7.43
C GLY A 500 -1.16 -12.83 7.76
N SER A 501 -0.64 -12.17 6.72
CA SER A 501 0.25 -11.00 6.87
C SER A 501 -0.47 -9.64 6.85
N ALA A 502 -1.80 -9.63 6.70
CA ALA A 502 -2.56 -8.39 6.47
C ALA A 502 -2.50 -7.45 7.68
N ILE A 503 -2.78 -7.94 8.90
CA ILE A 503 -2.74 -7.13 10.12
C ILE A 503 -1.33 -6.58 10.36
N SER A 504 -0.30 -7.41 10.23
CA SER A 504 1.10 -6.98 10.37
C SER A 504 1.51 -5.90 9.35
N LYS A 505 1.15 -6.07 8.08
CA LYS A 505 1.40 -5.05 7.03
C LYS A 505 0.64 -3.75 7.29
N SER A 506 -0.53 -3.83 7.94
CA SER A 506 -1.31 -2.65 8.35
C SER A 506 -0.62 -1.88 9.46
N CYS A 507 -0.17 -2.57 10.52
CA CYS A 507 0.56 -1.94 11.63
C CYS A 507 1.87 -1.27 11.19
N ASN A 508 2.58 -1.87 10.23
CA ASN A 508 3.89 -1.37 9.78
C ASN A 508 3.80 -0.26 8.71
N GLY A 509 2.60 0.12 8.26
CA GLY A 509 2.40 1.16 7.24
C GLY A 509 2.91 0.80 5.85
N THR A 510 3.40 -0.43 5.64
CA THR A 510 3.93 -0.92 4.36
C THR A 510 2.85 -1.59 3.48
N GLY A 511 1.59 -1.59 3.93
CA GLY A 511 0.47 -2.22 3.24
C GLY A 511 -0.87 -1.50 3.44
N TYR A 512 -1.93 -2.25 3.75
CA TYR A 512 -3.29 -1.73 3.83
C TYR A 512 -3.49 -0.79 5.03
N LYS A 513 -4.10 0.38 4.79
CA LYS A 513 -4.41 1.37 5.85
C LYS A 513 -5.41 0.86 6.89
N THR A 514 -6.27 -0.08 6.50
CA THR A 514 -7.25 -0.76 7.36
C THR A 514 -7.35 -2.22 6.95
N VAL A 515 -7.61 -3.10 7.90
CA VAL A 515 -7.71 -4.56 7.68
C VAL A 515 -8.87 -5.11 8.50
N PHE A 516 -9.72 -5.91 7.85
CA PHE A 516 -10.95 -6.47 8.44
C PHE A 516 -11.93 -5.43 9.00
N GLY A 517 -11.90 -4.19 8.52
CA GLY A 517 -12.77 -3.13 9.04
C GLY A 517 -12.22 -2.45 10.29
N TYR A 518 -10.93 -2.64 10.61
CA TYR A 518 -10.27 -2.02 11.75
C TYR A 518 -8.95 -1.36 11.33
N LYS A 519 -8.52 -0.39 12.14
CA LYS A 519 -7.12 0.06 12.14
C LYS A 519 -6.33 -0.81 13.10
N TRP A 520 -5.05 -1.02 12.79
CA TRP A 520 -4.20 -1.87 13.60
C TRP A 520 -2.94 -1.12 13.98
N LYS A 521 -2.59 -1.16 15.26
CA LYS A 521 -1.41 -0.47 15.79
C LYS A 521 -0.61 -1.41 16.66
N LEU A 522 0.70 -1.39 16.45
CA LEU A 522 1.66 -2.05 17.33
C LEU A 522 1.89 -1.19 18.58
N ILE A 523 1.84 -1.82 19.75
CA ILE A 523 2.29 -1.24 21.01
C ILE A 523 3.62 -1.91 21.36
N GLN A 524 4.61 -1.10 21.72
CA GLN A 524 5.87 -1.57 22.28
C GLN A 524 5.73 -1.78 23.78
#